data_AF-A0A6P8XD51-F1
#
_entry.id   AF-A0A6P8XD51-F1
#
_cell.length_a   1.000
_cell.length_b   1.000
_cell.length_c   1.000
_cell.angle_alpha   90.00
_cell.angle_beta   90.00
_cell.angle_gamma   90.00
#
_symmetry.space_group_name_H-M   'P 1'
#
loop_
_entity.id
_entity.type
_entity.pdbx_description
1 polymer ?
#
loop_
_entity_poly.entity_id
_entity_poly.type
_entity_poly.pdbx_seq_one_letter_code
_entity_poly.pdbx_strand_id
1 'polypeptide(L)'
;MNYVREFKNLTPGELITSVQLMFNLPNCYIKAAILYFNLWRLEKAKEMLDDMDKSCTRQEEKLQVHRYVIRCNKIYLAFMSVYNFYPLSTFATAIINGVTPWSLYIPFLNWRDGTQQLWLAAIIEYILVIFPVYYNNATDIYPVIYGQTIRSHFDLLIKRIQRLRCDEDKSEDKNYEELTGCIKDHKRILEYCDILRPLISSTIFFQFLVVGMTFPFCYTCNLLDEDVDRLTLSIFQSNWLSASRRYKISLIYFLHKAQQPLKFTAGSIFEISLRTNISLAKFAFSVVTLVQKFNLAAKMERK
;
A
#
# COMPACT_ATOMS: atom_id res chain seq x y z
N MET A 1 -9.70 -14.63 20.38
CA MET A 1 -10.27 -15.93 19.96
C MET A 1 -11.81 -15.92 20.10
N ASN A 2 -12.48 -14.92 19.49
CA ASN A 2 -13.95 -14.86 19.35
C ASN A 2 -14.43 -15.48 18.02
N TYR A 3 -13.56 -15.50 17.00
CA TYR A 3 -13.80 -16.07 15.67
C TYR A 3 -14.25 -17.54 15.67
N VAL A 4 -13.77 -18.35 16.62
CA VAL A 4 -14.10 -19.79 16.69
C VAL A 4 -15.51 -20.01 17.24
N ARG A 5 -16.05 -19.10 18.07
CA ARG A 5 -17.42 -19.19 18.60
C ARG A 5 -18.48 -18.68 17.61
N GLU A 6 -18.12 -17.76 16.72
CA GLU A 6 -19.04 -17.15 15.75
C GLU A 6 -18.98 -17.77 14.34
N PHE A 7 -18.18 -18.83 14.13
CA PHE A 7 -18.02 -19.50 12.83
C PHE A 7 -19.33 -19.93 12.15
N LYS A 8 -20.39 -20.16 12.93
CA LYS A 8 -21.74 -20.52 12.43
C LYS A 8 -22.54 -19.33 11.89
N ASN A 9 -22.17 -18.09 12.21
CA ASN A 9 -22.88 -16.86 11.83
C ASN A 9 -22.12 -16.02 10.80
N LEU A 10 -20.93 -16.45 10.37
CA LEU A 10 -20.13 -15.74 9.38
C LEU A 10 -20.79 -15.78 8.01
N THR A 11 -21.06 -14.62 7.45
CA THR A 11 -21.45 -14.48 6.05
C THR A 11 -20.30 -14.91 5.13
N PRO A 12 -20.59 -15.37 3.89
CA PRO A 12 -19.54 -15.73 2.93
C PRO A 12 -18.49 -14.64 2.71
N GLY A 13 -18.91 -13.36 2.71
CA GLY A 13 -18.00 -12.22 2.56
C GLY A 13 -17.09 -12.00 3.76
N GLU A 14 -17.58 -12.23 4.98
CA GLU A 14 -16.77 -12.13 6.20
C GLU A 14 -15.71 -13.23 6.25
N LEU A 15 -16.08 -14.48 5.94
CA LEU A 15 -15.15 -15.62 5.87
C LEU A 15 -13.99 -15.33 4.90
N ILE A 16 -14.32 -14.81 3.72
CA ILE A 16 -13.37 -14.45 2.68
C ILE A 16 -12.43 -13.34 3.14
N THR A 17 -12.96 -12.33 3.84
CA THR A 17 -12.16 -11.28 4.46
C THR A 17 -11.22 -11.84 5.52
N SER A 18 -11.67 -12.80 6.33
CA SER A 18 -10.83 -13.48 7.33
C SER A 18 -9.67 -14.26 6.68
N VAL A 19 -9.93 -14.95 5.57
CA VAL A 19 -8.90 -15.67 4.80
C VAL A 19 -7.88 -14.68 4.23
N GLN A 20 -8.32 -13.54 3.69
CA GLN A 20 -7.38 -12.52 3.19
C GLN A 20 -6.54 -11.90 4.31
N LEU A 21 -7.14 -11.65 5.48
CA LEU A 21 -6.43 -11.18 6.68
C LEU A 21 -5.37 -12.19 7.15
N MET A 22 -5.61 -13.49 6.99
CA MET A 22 -4.65 -14.54 7.33
C MET A 22 -3.32 -14.39 6.55
N PHE A 23 -3.36 -13.90 5.31
CA PHE A 23 -2.16 -13.66 4.50
C PHE A 23 -1.60 -12.24 4.67
N ASN A 24 -2.47 -11.24 4.75
CA ASN A 24 -2.05 -9.84 4.81
C ASN A 24 -1.44 -9.45 6.15
N LEU A 25 -1.98 -9.96 7.26
CA LEU A 25 -1.57 -9.55 8.59
C LEU A 25 -0.14 -10.00 8.93
N PRO A 26 0.29 -11.26 8.69
CA PRO A 26 1.70 -11.66 8.86
C PRO A 26 2.66 -10.83 8.00
N ASN A 27 2.27 -10.48 6.77
CA ASN A 27 3.08 -9.65 5.89
C ASN A 27 3.33 -8.24 6.47
N CYS A 28 2.32 -7.64 7.11
CA CYS A 28 2.49 -6.36 7.79
C CYS A 28 3.55 -6.46 8.90
N TYR A 29 3.51 -7.53 9.71
CA TYR A 29 4.49 -7.76 10.77
C TYR A 29 5.90 -8.06 10.21
N ILE A 30 6.00 -8.84 9.13
CA ILE A 30 7.29 -9.12 8.47
C ILE A 30 7.90 -7.83 7.92
N LYS A 31 7.12 -7.00 7.20
CA LYS A 31 7.57 -5.70 6.71
C LYS A 31 8.02 -4.79 7.85
N ALA A 32 7.25 -4.73 8.94
CA ALA A 32 7.58 -3.94 10.12
C ALA A 32 8.89 -4.41 10.76
N ALA A 33 9.10 -5.72 10.90
CA ALA A 33 10.35 -6.28 11.42
C ALA A 33 11.54 -5.95 10.51
N ILE A 34 11.40 -6.12 9.19
CA ILE A 34 12.45 -5.76 8.22
C ILE A 34 12.82 -4.28 8.35
N LEU A 35 11.82 -3.39 8.43
CA LEU A 35 12.05 -1.96 8.59
C LEU A 35 12.79 -1.68 9.91
N TYR A 36 12.32 -2.26 11.02
CA TYR A 36 12.91 -2.08 12.34
C TYR A 36 14.40 -2.48 12.38
N PHE A 37 14.74 -3.66 11.89
CA PHE A 37 16.14 -4.13 11.86
C PHE A 37 17.04 -3.33 10.91
N ASN A 38 16.46 -2.59 9.98
CA ASN A 38 17.19 -1.79 9.01
C ASN A 38 16.96 -0.27 9.18
N LEU A 39 16.47 0.18 10.34
CA LEU A 39 16.30 1.61 10.64
C LEU A 39 17.62 2.38 10.50
N TRP A 40 18.75 1.74 10.84
CA TRP A 40 20.08 2.32 10.65
C TRP A 40 20.39 2.71 9.19
N ARG A 41 19.81 2.00 8.21
CA ARG A 41 19.96 2.35 6.79
C ARG A 41 19.17 3.60 6.44
N LEU A 42 18.02 3.80 7.06
CA LEU A 42 17.19 4.99 6.87
C LEU A 42 17.86 6.22 7.49
N GLU A 43 18.46 6.05 8.66
CA GLU A 43 19.26 7.08 9.31
C GLU A 43 20.46 7.47 8.45
N LYS A 44 21.23 6.50 7.95
CA LYS A 44 22.32 6.75 7.01
C LYS A 44 21.85 7.41 5.71
N ALA A 45 20.71 6.99 5.16
CA ALA A 45 20.16 7.62 3.96
C ALA A 45 19.79 9.09 4.22
N LYS A 46 19.25 9.41 5.41
CA LYS A 46 18.98 10.80 5.81
C LYS A 46 20.27 11.62 5.88
N GLU A 47 21.33 11.12 6.50
CA GLU A 47 22.63 11.81 6.56
C GLU A 47 23.19 12.12 5.16
N MET A 48 23.10 11.16 4.24
CA MET A 48 23.52 11.36 2.86
C MET A 48 22.68 12.42 2.13
N LEU A 49 21.38 12.46 2.40
CA LEU A 49 20.50 13.48 1.85
C LEU A 49 20.90 14.87 2.36
N ASP A 50 21.18 15.01 3.65
CA ASP A 50 21.65 16.26 4.26
C ASP A 50 22.98 16.72 3.63
N ASP A 51 23.89 15.79 3.30
CA ASP A 51 25.14 16.10 2.62
C ASP A 51 24.95 16.50 1.14
N MET A 52 23.99 15.90 0.45
CA MET A 52 23.61 16.28 -0.92
C MET A 52 22.96 17.67 -0.94
N ASP A 53 22.14 17.99 0.06
CA ASP A 53 21.49 19.29 0.20
C ASP A 53 22.50 20.42 0.49
N LYS A 54 23.58 20.16 1.26
CA LYS A 54 24.69 21.12 1.44
C LYS A 54 25.34 21.53 0.11
N SER A 55 25.31 20.65 -0.89
CA SER A 55 25.88 20.92 -2.22
C SER A 55 24.97 21.82 -3.07
N CYS A 56 23.76 22.16 -2.62
CA CYS A 56 22.84 23.07 -3.30
C CYS A 56 23.06 24.52 -2.86
N THR A 57 23.96 25.21 -3.56
CA THR A 57 24.36 26.59 -3.20
C THR A 57 23.47 27.66 -3.82
N ARG A 58 22.98 27.43 -5.04
CA ARG A 58 22.17 28.40 -5.80
C ARG A 58 20.76 28.55 -5.23
N GLN A 59 20.25 29.77 -5.23
CA GLN A 59 18.90 30.06 -4.73
C GLN A 59 17.81 29.31 -5.51
N GLU A 60 17.99 29.14 -6.82
CA GLU A 60 17.08 28.35 -7.66
C GLU A 60 17.03 26.88 -7.24
N GLU A 61 18.17 26.30 -6.87
CA GLU A 61 18.26 24.90 -6.42
C GLU A 61 17.58 24.73 -5.06
N LYS A 62 17.83 25.66 -4.12
CA LYS A 62 17.16 25.69 -2.82
C LYS A 62 15.65 25.78 -2.95
N LEU A 63 15.15 26.64 -3.85
CA LEU A 63 13.71 26.74 -4.14
C LEU A 63 13.15 25.45 -4.73
N GLN A 64 13.90 24.76 -5.57
CA GLN A 64 13.49 23.46 -6.13
C GLN A 64 13.43 22.38 -5.05
N VAL A 65 14.47 22.25 -4.21
CA VAL A 65 14.47 21.34 -3.05
C VAL A 65 13.26 21.60 -2.16
N HIS A 66 12.97 22.87 -1.85
CA HIS A 66 11.79 23.23 -1.07
C HIS A 66 10.47 22.79 -1.72
N ARG A 67 10.32 22.97 -3.05
CA ARG A 67 9.13 22.48 -3.79
C ARG A 67 9.02 20.95 -3.74
N TYR A 68 10.15 20.24 -3.77
CA TYR A 68 10.15 18.78 -3.66
C TYR A 68 9.74 18.32 -2.26
N VAL A 69 10.24 18.97 -1.21
CA VAL A 69 9.81 18.71 0.18
C VAL A 69 8.30 18.94 0.33
N ILE A 70 7.75 20.02 -0.23
CA ILE A 70 6.29 20.26 -0.22
C ILE A 70 5.53 19.10 -0.90
N ARG A 71 6.02 18.59 -2.03
CA ARG A 71 5.38 17.44 -2.71
C ARG A 71 5.44 16.17 -1.87
N CYS A 72 6.59 15.87 -1.25
CA CYS A 72 6.73 14.74 -0.34
C CYS A 72 5.78 14.86 0.86
N ASN A 73 5.68 16.06 1.46
CA ASN A 73 4.74 16.31 2.56
C ASN A 73 3.28 16.14 2.14
N LYS A 74 2.91 16.59 0.93
CA LYS A 74 1.55 16.36 0.40
C LYS A 74 1.24 14.88 0.22
N ILE A 75 2.19 14.10 -0.32
CA ILE A 75 2.05 12.64 -0.44
C ILE A 75 1.90 12.03 0.95
N TYR A 76 2.72 12.43 1.91
CA TYR A 76 2.63 11.98 3.30
C TYR A 76 1.27 12.26 3.94
N LEU A 77 0.77 13.48 3.82
CA LEU A 77 -0.54 13.85 4.35
C LEU A 77 -1.68 13.07 3.67
N ALA A 78 -1.58 12.82 2.36
CA ALA A 78 -2.58 12.02 1.65
C ALA A 78 -2.62 10.57 2.17
N PHE A 79 -1.46 9.93 2.30
CA PHE A 79 -1.36 8.57 2.87
C PHE A 79 -1.87 8.52 4.31
N MET A 80 -1.43 9.46 5.16
CA MET A 80 -1.90 9.56 6.55
C MET A 80 -3.42 9.72 6.61
N SER A 81 -4.02 10.52 5.73
CA SER A 81 -5.48 10.72 5.68
C SER A 81 -6.20 9.43 5.31
N VAL A 82 -5.74 8.72 4.28
CA VAL A 82 -6.33 7.44 3.84
C VAL A 82 -6.25 6.38 4.93
N TYR A 83 -5.10 6.25 5.59
CA TYR A 83 -4.90 5.24 6.63
C TYR A 83 -5.64 5.55 7.92
N ASN A 84 -5.84 6.83 8.27
CA ASN A 84 -6.63 7.23 9.44
C ASN A 84 -8.14 7.19 9.19
N PHE A 85 -8.59 7.34 7.93
CA PHE A 85 -10.00 7.31 7.58
C PHE A 85 -10.65 5.98 7.99
N TYR A 86 -9.98 4.85 7.71
CA TYR A 86 -10.49 3.52 8.05
C TYR A 86 -10.78 3.33 9.56
N PRO A 87 -9.80 3.41 10.47
CA PRO A 87 -10.05 3.19 11.89
C PRO A 87 -11.02 4.21 12.48
N LEU A 88 -10.99 5.47 12.00
CA LEU A 88 -11.94 6.49 12.43
C LEU A 88 -13.38 6.14 12.01
N SER A 89 -13.58 5.69 10.77
CA SER A 89 -14.90 5.29 10.26
C SER A 89 -15.47 4.08 11.01
N THR A 90 -14.63 3.08 11.30
CA THR A 90 -15.01 1.90 12.08
C THR A 90 -15.36 2.29 13.51
N PHE A 91 -14.55 3.15 14.14
CA PHE A 91 -14.82 3.66 15.48
C PHE A 91 -16.16 4.43 15.52
N ALA A 92 -16.39 5.35 14.59
CA ALA A 92 -17.62 6.12 14.51
C ALA A 92 -18.86 5.21 14.35
N THR A 93 -18.77 4.22 13.46
CA THR A 93 -19.85 3.25 13.22
C THR A 93 -20.15 2.43 14.48
N ALA A 94 -19.12 2.02 15.21
CA ALA A 94 -19.26 1.24 16.43
C ALA A 94 -19.95 2.03 17.55
N ILE A 95 -19.59 3.31 17.71
CA ILE A 95 -20.24 4.21 18.67
C ILE A 95 -21.72 4.40 18.35
N ILE A 96 -22.08 4.59 17.08
CA ILE A 96 -23.49 4.71 16.65
C ILE A 96 -24.28 3.43 17.01
N ASN A 97 -23.66 2.27 16.85
CA ASN A 97 -24.29 0.97 17.08
C ASN A 97 -24.21 0.49 18.55
N GLY A 98 -23.55 1.24 19.44
CA GLY A 98 -23.40 0.86 20.85
C GLY A 98 -22.58 -0.42 21.07
N VAL A 99 -21.64 -0.71 20.18
CA VAL A 99 -20.74 -1.89 20.24
C VAL A 99 -19.29 -1.44 20.24
N THR A 100 -18.36 -2.34 20.62
CA THR A 100 -16.94 -2.02 20.48
C THR A 100 -16.48 -2.18 19.02
N PRO A 101 -15.53 -1.36 18.52
CA PRO A 101 -15.29 -1.29 17.08
C PRO A 101 -14.65 -2.53 16.44
N TRP A 102 -13.85 -3.28 17.20
CA TRP A 102 -13.19 -4.50 16.72
C TRP A 102 -13.51 -5.73 17.56
N SER A 103 -14.39 -5.59 18.57
CA SER A 103 -14.83 -6.72 19.43
C SER A 103 -13.65 -7.51 20.01
N LEU A 104 -12.60 -6.79 20.41
CA LEU A 104 -11.39 -7.37 20.96
C LEU A 104 -11.66 -7.81 22.40
N TYR A 105 -11.10 -8.96 22.76
CA TYR A 105 -11.14 -9.41 24.13
C TYR A 105 -10.12 -8.62 24.96
N ILE A 106 -10.61 -7.76 25.85
CA ILE A 106 -9.79 -7.03 26.81
C ILE A 106 -9.96 -7.72 28.17
N PRO A 107 -8.90 -8.30 28.75
CA PRO A 107 -8.97 -8.91 30.06
C PRO A 107 -9.50 -7.92 31.11
N PHE A 108 -10.41 -8.38 31.96
CA PHE A 108 -11.00 -7.62 33.08
C PHE A 108 -11.90 -6.43 32.70
N LEU A 109 -12.26 -6.26 31.43
CA LEU A 109 -13.11 -5.17 30.97
C LEU A 109 -14.33 -5.70 30.21
N ASN A 110 -15.53 -5.51 30.78
CA ASN A 110 -16.79 -5.94 30.18
C ASN A 110 -17.53 -4.74 29.58
N TRP A 111 -17.38 -4.54 28.27
CA TRP A 111 -18.05 -3.44 27.58
C TRP A 111 -19.60 -3.48 27.64
N ARG A 112 -20.20 -4.61 28.05
CA ARG A 112 -21.65 -4.79 28.24
C ARG A 112 -22.17 -4.32 29.60
N ASP A 113 -21.30 -4.09 30.58
CA ASP A 113 -21.70 -3.78 31.96
C ASP A 113 -22.09 -2.30 32.15
N GLY A 114 -21.74 -1.41 31.21
CA GLY A 114 -22.19 -0.03 31.23
C GLY A 114 -21.50 0.88 30.20
N THR A 115 -22.06 2.08 29.99
CA THR A 115 -21.60 3.05 28.98
C THR A 115 -20.14 3.49 29.22
N GLN A 116 -19.72 3.64 30.47
CA GLN A 116 -18.32 3.97 30.78
C GLN A 116 -17.35 2.85 30.40
N GLN A 117 -17.73 1.58 30.64
CA GLN A 117 -16.91 0.43 30.27
C GLN A 117 -16.86 0.25 28.75
N LEU A 118 -17.95 0.55 28.03
CA LEU A 118 -17.98 0.60 26.56
C LEU A 118 -16.99 1.64 26.02
N TRP A 119 -17.04 2.88 26.50
CA TRP A 119 -16.12 3.94 26.06
C TRP A 119 -14.66 3.61 26.36
N LEU A 120 -14.39 3.08 27.56
CA LEU A 120 -13.05 2.66 27.94
C LEU A 120 -12.54 1.54 27.02
N ALA A 121 -13.38 0.54 26.73
CA ALA A 121 -13.05 -0.54 25.81
C ALA A 121 -12.77 -0.01 24.41
N ALA A 122 -13.66 0.83 23.87
CA ALA A 122 -13.52 1.39 22.53
C ALA A 122 -12.24 2.21 22.37
N ILE A 123 -11.87 3.03 23.36
CA ILE A 123 -10.63 3.82 23.34
C ILE A 123 -9.40 2.91 23.39
N ILE A 124 -9.40 1.89 24.25
CA ILE A 124 -8.31 0.92 24.33
C ILE A 124 -8.16 0.18 22.99
N GLU A 125 -9.26 -0.30 22.41
CA GLU A 125 -9.23 -0.96 21.09
C GLU A 125 -8.69 -0.01 20.01
N TYR A 126 -9.10 1.26 20.01
CA TYR A 126 -8.63 2.26 19.05
C TYR A 126 -7.11 2.48 19.17
N ILE A 127 -6.59 2.61 20.39
CA ILE A 127 -5.14 2.76 20.63
C ILE A 127 -4.39 1.52 20.15
N LEU A 128 -4.91 0.31 20.43
CA LEU A 128 -4.26 -0.92 20.01
C LEU A 128 -4.21 -1.08 18.49
N VAL A 129 -5.21 -0.59 17.77
CA VAL A 129 -5.28 -0.67 16.30
C VAL A 129 -4.49 0.44 15.61
N ILE A 130 -4.45 1.66 16.17
CA ILE A 130 -3.81 2.81 15.50
C ILE A 130 -2.29 2.64 15.38
N PHE A 131 -1.63 2.03 16.36
CA PHE A 131 -0.18 1.78 16.32
C PHE A 131 0.22 0.91 15.10
N PRO A 132 -0.32 -0.32 14.93
CA PRO A 132 -0.08 -1.13 13.73
C PRO A 132 -0.44 -0.42 12.42
N VAL A 133 -1.52 0.38 12.40
CA VAL A 133 -1.93 1.14 11.21
C VAL A 133 -0.86 2.17 10.82
N TYR A 134 -0.30 2.90 11.79
CA TYR A 134 0.78 3.84 11.53
C TYR A 134 2.07 3.16 11.08
N TYR A 135 2.42 2.02 11.69
CA TYR A 135 3.56 1.23 11.24
C TYR A 135 3.37 0.73 9.80
N ASN A 136 2.18 0.22 9.47
CA ASN A 136 1.88 -0.24 8.11
C ASN A 136 1.95 0.92 7.11
N ASN A 137 1.39 2.08 7.48
CA ASN A 137 1.51 3.30 6.67
C ASN A 137 2.98 3.67 6.44
N ALA A 138 3.79 3.66 7.50
CA ALA A 138 5.22 3.96 7.40
C ALA A 138 5.94 3.00 6.44
N THR A 139 5.62 1.70 6.47
CA THR A 139 6.19 0.70 5.55
C THR A 139 5.76 0.88 4.09
N ASP A 140 4.55 1.37 3.84
CA ASP A 140 4.05 1.54 2.48
C ASP A 140 4.45 2.91 1.87
N ILE A 141 4.65 3.94 2.69
CA ILE A 141 5.01 5.29 2.23
C ILE A 141 6.50 5.49 1.96
N TYR A 142 7.40 4.88 2.75
CA TYR A 142 8.84 5.17 2.64
C TYR A 142 9.41 4.92 1.22
N PRO A 143 9.03 3.85 0.47
CA PRO A 143 9.55 3.64 -0.88
C PRO A 143 9.08 4.73 -1.85
N VAL A 144 7.86 5.23 -1.67
CA VAL A 144 7.29 6.31 -2.48
C VAL A 144 8.05 7.60 -2.25
N ILE A 145 8.27 7.98 -0.99
CA ILE A 145 9.00 9.20 -0.63
C ILE A 145 10.43 9.14 -1.15
N TYR A 146 11.15 8.06 -0.91
CA TYR A 146 12.52 7.93 -1.41
C TYR A 146 12.61 7.87 -2.93
N GLY A 147 11.65 7.23 -3.60
CA GLY A 147 11.56 7.27 -5.06
C GLY A 147 11.40 8.70 -5.59
N GLN A 148 10.58 9.52 -4.93
CA GLN A 148 10.43 10.93 -5.28
C GLN A 148 11.69 11.75 -4.96
N THR A 149 12.36 11.48 -3.85
CA THR A 149 13.64 12.13 -3.49
C THR A 149 14.71 11.84 -4.54
N ILE A 150 14.90 10.57 -4.92
CA ILE A 150 15.85 10.18 -5.98
C ILE A 150 15.54 10.91 -7.28
N ARG A 151 14.27 10.91 -7.70
CA ARG A 151 13.83 11.62 -8.92
C ARG A 151 14.16 13.11 -8.86
N SER A 152 14.01 13.73 -7.70
CA SER A 152 14.27 15.14 -7.49
C SER A 152 15.76 15.47 -7.62
N HIS A 153 16.65 14.65 -7.06
CA HIS A 153 18.09 14.84 -7.23
C HIS A 153 18.56 14.56 -8.66
N PHE A 154 17.96 13.60 -9.36
CA PHE A 154 18.22 13.43 -10.79
C PHE A 154 17.81 14.66 -11.61
N ASP A 155 16.65 15.27 -11.32
CA ASP A 155 16.21 16.48 -12.02
C ASP A 155 17.15 17.68 -11.76
N LEU A 156 17.64 17.82 -10.53
CA LEU A 156 18.68 18.80 -10.21
C LEU A 156 19.97 18.55 -10.98
N LEU A 157 20.45 17.30 -10.99
CA LEU A 157 21.66 16.91 -11.73
C LEU A 157 21.52 17.18 -13.23
N ILE A 158 20.38 16.82 -13.83
CA ILE A 158 20.10 17.08 -15.25
C ILE A 158 20.18 18.59 -15.54
N LYS A 159 19.56 19.43 -14.70
CA LYS A 159 19.61 20.89 -14.86
C LYS A 159 21.03 21.45 -14.70
N ARG A 160 21.84 20.89 -13.80
CA ARG A 160 23.26 21.26 -13.66
C ARG A 160 24.04 20.90 -14.92
N ILE A 161 23.86 19.68 -15.43
CA ILE A 161 24.49 19.21 -16.67
C ILE A 161 24.10 20.07 -17.87
N GLN A 162 22.83 20.43 -18.01
CA GLN A 162 22.34 21.29 -19.10
C GLN A 162 22.93 22.69 -19.10
N ARG A 163 23.44 23.17 -17.97
CA ARG A 163 24.08 24.48 -17.84
C ARG A 163 25.60 24.43 -18.02
N LEU A 164 26.17 23.23 -18.13
CA LEU A 164 27.61 23.08 -18.31
C LEU A 164 28.04 23.82 -19.57
N ARG A 165 29.08 24.64 -19.43
CA ARG A 165 29.70 25.35 -20.55
C ARG A 165 28.76 26.32 -21.30
N CYS A 166 27.64 26.73 -20.70
CA CYS A 166 26.74 27.74 -21.27
C CYS A 166 27.23 29.19 -21.04
N ASP A 167 28.23 29.38 -20.20
CA ASP A 167 28.79 30.68 -19.84
C ASP A 167 30.13 30.86 -20.57
N GLU A 168 30.14 31.72 -21.59
CA GLU A 168 31.30 31.93 -22.49
C GLU A 168 32.48 32.60 -21.77
N ASP A 169 32.23 33.29 -20.65
CA ASP A 169 33.25 34.01 -19.88
C ASP A 169 33.98 33.13 -18.85
N LYS A 170 33.58 31.85 -18.70
CA LYS A 170 34.22 30.93 -17.74
C LYS A 170 35.46 30.25 -18.30
N SER A 171 36.53 30.26 -17.50
CA SER A 171 37.73 29.44 -17.73
C SER A 171 37.41 27.94 -17.86
N GLU A 172 38.18 27.24 -18.70
CA GLU A 172 38.10 25.80 -18.91
C GLU A 172 38.28 25.01 -17.60
N ASP A 173 39.16 25.46 -16.71
CA ASP A 173 39.37 24.83 -15.39
C ASP A 173 38.10 24.85 -14.53
N LYS A 174 37.35 25.95 -14.54
CA LYS A 174 36.07 26.07 -13.81
C LYS A 174 34.99 25.20 -14.43
N ASN A 175 34.94 25.12 -15.77
CA ASN A 175 34.01 24.24 -16.47
C ASN A 175 34.31 22.76 -16.16
N TYR A 176 35.59 22.38 -16.08
CA TYR A 176 36.00 21.05 -15.65
C TYR A 176 35.62 20.78 -14.19
N GLU A 177 35.82 21.73 -13.28
CA GLU A 177 35.40 21.61 -11.88
C GLU A 177 33.89 21.37 -11.74
N GLU A 178 33.05 22.13 -12.47
CA GLU A 178 31.59 21.93 -12.49
C GLU A 178 31.19 20.54 -13.01
N LEU A 179 31.87 20.04 -14.05
CA LEU A 179 31.67 18.68 -14.57
C LEU A 179 32.04 17.62 -13.51
N THR A 180 33.20 17.76 -12.86
CA THR A 180 33.60 16.83 -11.80
C THR A 180 32.64 16.86 -10.60
N GLY A 181 32.05 18.03 -10.30
CA GLY A 181 30.97 18.16 -9.32
C GLY A 181 29.74 17.36 -9.71
N CYS A 182 29.29 17.45 -10.96
CA CYS A 182 28.16 16.68 -11.48
C CYS A 182 28.41 15.16 -11.41
N ILE A 183 29.64 14.72 -11.71
CA ILE A 183 30.04 13.30 -11.61
C ILE A 183 29.98 12.83 -10.14
N LYS A 184 30.49 13.65 -9.21
CA LYS A 184 30.42 13.35 -7.77
C LYS A 184 28.98 13.28 -7.27
N ASP A 185 28.12 14.19 -7.71
CA ASP A 185 26.70 14.17 -7.35
C ASP A 185 25.98 12.93 -7.89
N HIS A 186 26.28 12.53 -9.14
CA HIS A 186 25.75 11.27 -9.69
C HIS A 186 26.14 10.06 -8.83
N LYS A 187 27.42 9.98 -8.44
CA LYS A 187 27.92 8.91 -7.58
C LYS A 187 27.22 8.88 -6.22
N ARG A 188 27.01 10.04 -5.58
CA ARG A 188 26.27 10.15 -4.31
C ARG A 188 24.82 9.65 -4.43
N ILE A 189 24.15 9.99 -5.53
CA ILE A 189 22.79 9.50 -5.82
C ILE A 189 22.76 7.97 -5.96
N LEU A 190 23.78 7.37 -6.58
CA LEU A 190 23.87 5.91 -6.71
C LEU A 190 24.18 5.23 -5.37
N GLU A 191 25.08 5.79 -4.56
CA GLU A 191 25.35 5.29 -3.21
C GLU A 191 24.09 5.33 -2.32
N TYR A 192 23.30 6.40 -2.45
CA TYR A 192 22.01 6.52 -1.78
C TYR A 192 21.02 5.43 -2.21
N CYS A 193 20.91 5.17 -3.52
CA CYS A 193 20.09 4.09 -4.06
C CYS A 193 20.53 2.72 -3.51
N ASP A 194 21.83 2.47 -3.38
CA ASP A 194 22.37 1.18 -2.93
C ASP A 194 22.14 0.91 -1.45
N ILE A 195 22.09 1.96 -0.60
CA ILE A 195 21.74 1.81 0.81
C ILE A 195 20.26 1.42 0.98
N LEU A 196 19.38 2.00 0.17
CA LEU A 196 17.93 1.75 0.21
C LEU A 196 17.49 0.49 -0.53
N ARG A 197 18.27 0.02 -1.51
CA ARG A 197 18.00 -1.18 -2.32
C ARG A 197 17.55 -2.40 -1.49
N PRO A 198 18.29 -2.89 -0.47
CA PRO A 198 17.91 -4.10 0.24
C PRO A 198 16.59 -3.94 1.00
N LEU A 199 16.29 -2.73 1.50
CA LEU A 199 15.02 -2.42 2.16
C LEU A 199 13.85 -2.53 1.19
N ILE A 200 13.96 -1.84 0.05
CA ILE A 200 12.92 -1.79 -0.98
C ILE A 200 12.74 -3.18 -1.60
N SER A 201 13.83 -3.88 -1.92
CA SER A 201 13.77 -5.21 -2.51
C SER A 201 13.13 -6.23 -1.57
N SER A 202 13.45 -6.19 -0.27
CA SER A 202 12.91 -7.16 0.69
C SER A 202 11.41 -6.96 0.90
N THR A 203 10.95 -5.72 1.08
CA THR A 203 9.52 -5.44 1.28
C THR A 203 8.67 -5.76 0.04
N ILE A 204 9.18 -5.49 -1.16
CA ILE A 204 8.49 -5.85 -2.41
C ILE A 204 8.47 -7.35 -2.62
N PHE A 205 9.54 -8.07 -2.26
CA PHE A 205 9.58 -9.51 -2.37
C PHE A 205 8.46 -10.16 -1.52
N PHE A 206 8.30 -9.75 -0.27
CA PHE A 206 7.20 -10.24 0.58
C PHE A 206 5.83 -9.82 0.06
N GLN A 207 5.70 -8.58 -0.45
CA GLN A 207 4.46 -8.15 -1.11
C GLN A 207 4.11 -9.04 -2.31
N PHE A 208 5.10 -9.42 -3.11
CA PHE A 208 4.92 -10.30 -4.26
C PHE A 208 4.53 -11.72 -3.84
N LEU A 209 5.11 -12.25 -2.76
CA LEU A 209 4.72 -13.54 -2.21
C LEU A 209 3.26 -13.57 -1.77
N VAL A 210 2.78 -12.51 -1.10
CA VAL A 210 1.36 -12.40 -0.69
C VAL A 210 0.44 -12.34 -1.90
N VAL A 211 0.79 -11.56 -2.92
CA VAL A 211 0.05 -11.50 -4.18
C VAL A 211 -0.03 -12.89 -4.82
N GLY A 212 1.07 -13.65 -4.84
CA GLY A 212 1.11 -15.02 -5.33
C GLY A 212 0.21 -15.97 -4.52
N MET A 213 0.26 -15.91 -3.19
CA MET A 213 -0.56 -16.76 -2.31
C MET A 213 -2.06 -16.45 -2.41
N THR A 214 -2.42 -15.18 -2.64
CA THR A 214 -3.81 -14.75 -2.79
C THR A 214 -4.34 -14.93 -4.22
N PHE A 215 -3.49 -15.29 -5.19
CA PHE A 215 -3.87 -15.43 -6.59
C PHE A 215 -4.89 -16.56 -6.83
N PRO A 216 -4.70 -17.80 -6.34
CA PRO A 216 -5.69 -18.87 -6.51
C PRO A 216 -7.04 -18.50 -5.89
N PHE A 217 -7.00 -17.81 -4.75
CA PHE A 217 -8.20 -17.37 -4.06
C PHE A 217 -8.98 -16.33 -4.87
N CYS A 218 -8.31 -15.29 -5.38
CA CYS A 218 -8.94 -14.28 -6.23
C CYS A 218 -9.48 -14.88 -7.54
N TYR A 219 -8.78 -15.89 -8.08
CA TYR A 219 -9.23 -16.63 -9.25
C TYR A 219 -10.53 -17.41 -8.97
N THR A 220 -10.60 -18.14 -7.86
CA THR A 220 -11.82 -18.83 -7.45
C THR A 220 -12.99 -17.87 -7.21
N CYS A 221 -12.74 -16.70 -6.62
CA CYS A 221 -13.77 -15.67 -6.44
C CYS A 221 -14.37 -15.22 -7.79
N ASN A 222 -13.51 -14.99 -8.80
CA ASN A 222 -13.96 -14.67 -10.15
C ASN A 222 -14.75 -15.82 -10.80
N LEU A 223 -14.32 -17.08 -10.64
CA LEU A 223 -15.05 -18.23 -11.15
C LEU A 223 -16.45 -18.36 -10.53
N LEU A 224 -16.57 -18.08 -9.24
CA LEU A 224 -17.87 -18.08 -8.56
C LEU A 224 -18.80 -16.99 -9.11
N ASP A 225 -18.27 -15.80 -9.42
CA ASP A 225 -19.02 -14.73 -10.06
C ASP A 225 -19.52 -15.16 -11.45
N GLU A 226 -18.64 -15.78 -12.26
CA GLU A 226 -19.01 -16.34 -13.57
C GLU A 226 -20.07 -17.46 -13.45
N ASP A 227 -19.99 -18.31 -12.43
CA ASP A 227 -20.97 -19.37 -12.20
C ASP A 227 -22.34 -18.84 -11.76
N VAL A 228 -22.40 -17.73 -11.02
CA VAL A 228 -23.65 -17.04 -10.67
C VAL A 228 -24.31 -16.43 -11.91
N ASP A 229 -23.52 -15.85 -12.82
CA ASP A 229 -24.01 -15.36 -14.10
C ASP A 229 -24.56 -16.50 -14.98
N ARG A 230 -23.83 -17.63 -15.04
CA ARG A 230 -24.29 -18.84 -15.75
C ARG A 230 -25.55 -19.44 -15.14
N LEU A 231 -25.68 -19.44 -13.82
CA LEU A 231 -26.88 -19.87 -13.11
C LEU A 231 -28.07 -18.98 -13.50
N THR A 232 -27.89 -17.66 -13.48
CA THR A 232 -28.92 -16.69 -13.88
C THR A 232 -29.39 -16.93 -15.31
N LEU A 233 -28.46 -17.14 -16.25
CA LEU A 233 -28.80 -17.47 -17.64
C LEU A 233 -29.54 -18.81 -17.75
N SER A 234 -29.12 -19.82 -17.00
CA SER A 234 -29.74 -21.14 -17.01
C SER A 234 -31.18 -21.12 -16.44
N ILE A 235 -31.42 -20.32 -15.39
CA ILE A 235 -32.77 -20.09 -14.86
C ILE A 235 -33.65 -19.43 -15.92
N PHE A 236 -33.13 -18.41 -16.60
CA PHE A 236 -33.84 -17.69 -17.65
C PHE A 236 -34.21 -18.59 -18.84
N GLN A 237 -33.29 -19.44 -19.28
CA GLN A 237 -33.45 -20.37 -20.41
C GLN A 237 -34.21 -21.66 -20.06
N SER A 238 -34.57 -21.87 -18.79
CA SER A 238 -35.33 -23.06 -18.37
C SER A 238 -36.70 -23.13 -19.06
N ASN A 239 -37.28 -24.32 -19.16
CA ASN A 239 -38.58 -24.51 -19.81
C ASN A 239 -39.76 -24.09 -18.91
N TRP A 240 -39.84 -22.79 -18.58
CA TRP A 240 -40.83 -22.25 -17.64
C TRP A 240 -42.10 -21.71 -18.30
N LEU A 241 -42.12 -21.56 -19.63
CA LEU A 241 -43.24 -20.96 -20.37
C LEU A 241 -44.54 -21.77 -20.22
N SER A 242 -44.45 -23.10 -20.22
CA SER A 242 -45.58 -24.02 -20.02
C SER A 242 -45.90 -24.31 -18.55
N ALA A 243 -45.11 -23.78 -17.61
CA ALA A 243 -45.25 -24.08 -16.19
C ALA A 243 -46.41 -23.34 -15.51
N SER A 244 -46.83 -23.84 -14.34
CA SER A 244 -47.91 -23.25 -13.53
C SER A 244 -47.56 -21.84 -13.03
N ARG A 245 -48.58 -21.03 -12.73
CA ARG A 245 -48.40 -19.67 -12.19
C ARG A 245 -47.52 -19.65 -10.93
N ARG A 246 -47.68 -20.65 -10.04
CA ARG A 246 -46.88 -20.78 -8.82
C ARG A 246 -45.39 -20.98 -9.14
N TYR A 247 -45.08 -21.85 -10.10
CA TYR A 247 -43.71 -22.09 -10.54
C TYR A 247 -43.07 -20.82 -11.13
N LYS A 248 -43.78 -20.12 -12.02
CA LYS A 248 -43.30 -18.88 -12.65
C LYS A 248 -42.93 -17.81 -11.63
N ILE A 249 -43.78 -17.61 -10.62
CA ILE A 249 -43.51 -16.63 -9.55
C ILE A 249 -42.27 -17.01 -8.74
N SER A 250 -42.13 -18.29 -8.35
CA SER A 250 -40.94 -18.77 -7.64
C SER A 250 -39.67 -18.66 -8.47
N LEU A 251 -39.75 -18.91 -9.79
CA LEU A 251 -38.61 -18.78 -10.71
C LEU A 251 -38.17 -17.33 -10.85
N ILE A 252 -39.11 -16.37 -10.98
CA ILE A 252 -38.80 -14.94 -11.03
C ILE A 252 -38.14 -14.49 -9.72
N TYR A 253 -38.64 -14.96 -8.57
CA TYR A 253 -38.01 -14.69 -7.28
C TYR A 253 -36.58 -15.24 -7.20
N PHE A 254 -36.38 -16.48 -7.67
CA PHE A 254 -35.05 -17.09 -7.71
C PHE A 254 -34.10 -16.34 -8.65
N LEU A 255 -34.56 -15.96 -9.85
CA LEU A 255 -33.81 -15.15 -10.80
C LEU A 255 -33.39 -13.81 -10.18
N HIS A 256 -34.33 -13.12 -9.51
CA HIS A 256 -34.04 -11.84 -8.84
C HIS A 256 -33.02 -11.98 -7.71
N LYS A 257 -32.99 -13.13 -7.01
CA LYS A 257 -31.97 -13.45 -6.00
C LYS A 257 -30.63 -13.84 -6.61
N ALA A 258 -30.63 -14.62 -7.69
CA ALA A 258 -29.42 -15.04 -8.40
C ALA A 258 -28.71 -13.87 -9.10
N GLN A 259 -29.45 -12.85 -9.51
CA GLN A 259 -28.91 -11.62 -10.12
C GLN A 259 -28.24 -10.66 -9.12
N GLN A 260 -28.29 -10.95 -7.81
CA GLN A 260 -27.57 -10.13 -6.84
C GLN A 260 -26.07 -10.40 -6.99
N PRO A 261 -25.26 -9.37 -7.30
CA PRO A 261 -23.86 -9.58 -7.65
C PRO A 261 -23.10 -10.17 -6.45
N LEU A 262 -22.38 -11.26 -6.68
CA LEU A 262 -21.55 -11.90 -5.65
C LEU A 262 -20.22 -11.14 -5.53
N LYS A 263 -20.31 -9.87 -5.15
CA LYS A 263 -19.16 -8.99 -5.02
C LYS A 263 -18.49 -9.18 -3.68
N PHE A 264 -17.27 -9.69 -3.71
CA PHE A 264 -16.43 -9.80 -2.54
C PHE A 264 -15.67 -8.49 -2.35
N THR A 265 -16.00 -7.74 -1.29
CA THR A 265 -15.33 -6.46 -1.00
C THR A 265 -14.54 -6.54 0.30
N ALA A 266 -13.25 -6.20 0.25
CA ALA A 266 -12.43 -5.94 1.43
C ALA A 266 -12.81 -4.57 2.01
N GLY A 267 -13.28 -4.57 3.26
CA GLY A 267 -13.66 -3.35 4.00
C GLY A 267 -14.74 -2.51 3.31
N SER A 268 -15.60 -3.14 2.50
CA SER A 268 -16.67 -2.49 1.71
C SER A 268 -16.23 -1.47 0.64
N ILE A 269 -14.92 -1.33 0.38
CA ILE A 269 -14.37 -0.32 -0.53
C ILE A 269 -13.60 -0.95 -1.69
N PHE A 270 -12.89 -2.05 -1.44
CA PHE A 270 -12.02 -2.69 -2.45
C PHE A 270 -12.56 -4.03 -2.88
N GLU A 271 -12.90 -4.16 -4.16
CA GLU A 271 -13.33 -5.44 -4.73
C GLU A 271 -12.16 -6.43 -4.82
N ILE A 272 -12.32 -7.58 -4.19
CA ILE A 272 -11.39 -8.71 -4.23
C ILE A 272 -11.63 -9.40 -5.56
N SER A 273 -10.69 -9.21 -6.50
CA SER A 273 -10.78 -9.79 -7.83
C SER A 273 -9.40 -10.12 -8.37
N LEU A 274 -9.36 -10.99 -9.39
CA LEU A 274 -8.12 -11.27 -10.11
C LEU A 274 -7.50 -9.98 -10.69
N ARG A 275 -8.34 -9.03 -11.12
CA ARG A 275 -7.92 -7.75 -11.69
C ARG A 275 -7.13 -6.92 -10.68
N THR A 276 -7.62 -6.78 -9.45
CA THR A 276 -6.94 -6.01 -8.41
C THR A 276 -5.61 -6.66 -8.03
N ASN A 277 -5.57 -8.01 -7.96
CA ASN A 277 -4.34 -8.74 -7.66
C ASN A 277 -3.28 -8.62 -8.79
N ILE A 278 -3.69 -8.69 -10.06
CA ILE A 278 -2.80 -8.47 -11.22
C ILE A 278 -2.24 -7.03 -11.23
N SER A 279 -3.06 -6.04 -10.88
CA SER A 279 -2.60 -4.64 -10.80
C SER A 279 -1.49 -4.47 -9.75
N LEU A 280 -1.65 -5.10 -8.58
CA LEU A 280 -0.64 -5.09 -7.52
C LEU A 280 0.64 -5.82 -7.96
N ALA A 281 0.53 -6.96 -8.65
CA ALA A 281 1.66 -7.68 -9.20
C ALA A 281 2.47 -6.83 -10.20
N LYS A 282 1.78 -6.14 -11.13
CA LYS A 282 2.41 -5.25 -12.13
C LYS A 282 3.16 -4.10 -11.48
N PHE A 283 2.57 -3.50 -10.44
CA PHE A 283 3.22 -2.45 -9.68
C PHE A 283 4.50 -2.97 -9.00
N ALA A 284 4.41 -4.08 -8.27
CA ALA A 284 5.58 -4.71 -7.62
C ALA A 284 6.70 -5.02 -8.63
N PHE A 285 6.37 -5.62 -9.77
CA PHE A 285 7.33 -5.93 -10.82
C PHE A 285 8.02 -4.70 -11.41
N SER A 286 7.28 -3.60 -11.58
CA SER A 286 7.83 -2.33 -12.06
C SER A 286 8.88 -1.79 -11.10
N VAL A 287 8.63 -1.87 -9.78
CA VAL A 287 9.60 -1.41 -8.78
C VAL A 287 10.81 -2.34 -8.70
N VAL A 288 10.64 -3.67 -8.80
CA VAL A 288 11.79 -4.61 -8.86
C VAL A 288 12.68 -4.30 -10.07
N THR A 289 12.08 -4.07 -11.24
CA THR A 289 12.82 -3.74 -12.46
C THR A 289 13.62 -2.46 -12.31
N LEU A 290 13.03 -1.43 -11.69
CA LEU A 290 13.71 -0.18 -11.39
C LEU A 290 14.92 -0.40 -10.47
N VAL A 291 14.73 -1.14 -9.38
CA VAL A 291 15.82 -1.48 -8.45
C VAL A 291 16.92 -2.25 -9.18
N GLN A 292 16.59 -3.21 -10.05
CA GLN A 292 17.58 -3.96 -10.82
C GLN A 292 18.37 -3.07 -11.80
N LYS A 293 17.73 -2.11 -12.47
CA LYS A 293 18.44 -1.16 -13.34
C LYS A 293 19.49 -0.34 -12.59
N PHE A 294 19.17 0.12 -11.38
CA PHE A 294 20.17 0.76 -10.52
C PHE A 294 21.33 -0.18 -10.16
N ASN A 295 21.10 -1.50 -10.06
CA ASN A 295 22.16 -2.47 -9.73
C ASN A 295 23.19 -2.56 -10.85
N LEU A 296 22.68 -2.59 -12.08
CA LEU A 296 23.51 -2.69 -13.27
C LEU A 296 24.34 -1.41 -13.44
N ALA A 297 23.73 -0.25 -13.22
CA ALA A 297 24.44 1.03 -13.21
C ALA A 297 25.58 1.03 -12.17
N ALA A 298 25.30 0.66 -10.91
CA ALA A 298 26.31 0.61 -9.85
C ALA A 298 27.44 -0.40 -10.11
N LYS A 299 27.16 -1.52 -10.81
CA LYS A 299 28.19 -2.51 -11.18
C LYS A 299 29.09 -2.05 -12.33
N MET A 300 28.59 -1.19 -13.23
CA MET A 300 29.39 -0.67 -14.35
C MET A 300 30.41 0.38 -13.88
N GLU A 301 30.14 1.14 -12.81
CA GLU A 301 31.09 2.12 -12.25
C GLU A 301 32.24 1.50 -11.43
N ARG A 302 32.13 0.23 -11.02
CA ARG A 302 33.18 -0.47 -10.26
C ARG A 302 34.19 -1.21 -11.14
N LYS A 303 34.04 -1.15 -12.47
CA LYS A 303 34.98 -1.67 -13.46
C LYS A 303 35.70 -0.52 -14.13
#